data_AF-A0A922JVY1-F1
#
_entry.id   AF-A0A922JVY1-F1
#
_cell.length_a   1.000
_cell.length_b   1.000
_cell.length_c   1.000
_cell.angle_alpha   90.00
_cell.angle_beta   90.00
_cell.angle_gamma   90.00
#
_symmetry.space_group_name_H-M   'P 1'
#
loop_
_entity.id
_entity.type
_entity.pdbx_description
1 polymer ?
#
loop_
_entity_poly.entity_id
_entity_poly.type
_entity_poly.pdbx_seq_one_letter_code
_entity_poly.pdbx_strand_id
1 'polypeptide(L)'
;MVITATDCRASFAPYMANVVCCPQFDATLEIILGQSSKYSGRLALNKTQASHCLSDVEKILESQGANEELQKICSFHPENLTVASCPVTDVDEFERTVDSSRLLAACGRIDPVNECCDQVCQNSILDAAKKISLNGISNKEVVPHGRIDDCKNIVLRWLASRLDASSANGVLRGLSNCNVNKVCPLLFPNMTNVVKECGNVISNQTFCCKAMESYMSQLQQQSFLTNLQALNCAASLGMRLQKANVSYDIYTLCHINLQDFSVQGQLYYMPLN
;
A
#
# COMPACT_ATOMS: atom_id res chain seq x y z
N MET A 1 19.93 -7.63 0.71
CA MET A 1 19.76 -6.17 0.80
C MET A 1 18.40 -5.90 1.42
N VAL A 2 18.36 -5.23 2.57
CA VAL A 2 17.09 -4.88 3.24
C VAL A 2 16.69 -3.52 2.67
N ILE A 3 15.50 -3.43 2.10
CA ILE A 3 14.94 -2.14 1.66
C ILE A 3 14.23 -1.53 2.87
N THR A 4 14.45 -0.24 3.14
CA THR A 4 13.86 0.51 4.26
C THR A 4 13.28 1.84 3.80
N ALA A 5 12.55 2.55 4.66
CA ALA A 5 11.96 3.86 4.32
C ALA A 5 13.02 4.90 3.88
N THR A 6 14.27 4.74 4.30
CA THR A 6 15.42 5.57 3.91
C THR A 6 15.84 5.39 2.45
N ASP A 7 15.47 4.28 1.81
CA ASP A 7 15.74 4.04 0.39
C ASP A 7 14.80 4.87 -0.52
N CYS A 8 13.79 5.52 0.06
CA CYS A 8 12.87 6.40 -0.64
C CYS A 8 13.43 7.79 -0.85
N ARG A 9 14.49 7.84 -1.66
CA ARG A 9 15.19 9.06 -2.00
C ARG A 9 14.29 10.05 -2.72
N ALA A 10 14.55 11.34 -2.48
CA ALA A 10 13.72 12.46 -2.93
C ALA A 10 13.23 12.33 -4.38
N SER A 11 14.13 12.09 -5.34
CA SER A 11 13.81 12.04 -6.78
C SER A 11 12.97 10.84 -7.22
N PHE A 12 12.97 9.74 -6.45
CA PHE A 12 12.30 8.49 -6.84
C PHE A 12 11.06 8.19 -5.98
N ALA A 13 10.94 8.81 -4.80
CA ALA A 13 9.88 8.53 -3.85
C ALA A 13 8.45 8.66 -4.43
N PRO A 14 8.09 9.69 -5.23
CA PRO A 14 6.75 9.77 -5.81
C PRO A 14 6.44 8.58 -6.73
N TYR A 15 7.41 8.17 -7.54
CA TYR A 15 7.24 7.07 -8.48
C TYR A 15 7.20 5.70 -7.78
N MET A 16 7.95 5.55 -6.69
CA MET A 16 8.04 4.31 -5.91
C MET A 16 7.05 4.25 -4.72
N ALA A 17 6.18 5.26 -4.58
CA ALA A 17 5.24 5.43 -3.47
C ALA A 17 4.48 4.13 -3.15
N ASN A 18 3.75 3.63 -4.13
CA ASN A 18 2.81 2.51 -3.95
C ASN A 18 3.50 1.14 -3.85
N VAL A 19 4.72 1.01 -4.38
CA VAL A 19 5.41 -0.28 -4.49
C VAL A 19 6.43 -0.52 -3.39
N VAL A 20 7.06 0.56 -2.90
CA VAL A 20 8.15 0.48 -1.94
C VAL A 20 7.92 1.49 -0.81
N CYS A 21 7.74 2.77 -1.10
CA CYS A 21 7.93 3.78 -0.08
C CYS A 21 6.87 3.82 1.00
N CYS A 22 5.59 3.80 0.63
CA CYS A 22 4.52 3.82 1.61
C CYS A 22 4.44 2.52 2.42
N PRO A 23 4.59 1.33 1.81
CA PRO A 23 4.74 0.09 2.58
C PRO A 23 5.90 0.11 3.58
N GLN A 24 7.05 0.67 3.22
CA GLN A 24 8.21 0.75 4.12
C GLN A 24 8.06 1.81 5.20
N PHE A 25 7.45 2.96 4.87
CA PHE A 25 7.18 4.03 5.82
C PHE A 25 6.17 3.58 6.89
N ASP A 26 5.06 2.97 6.47
CA ASP A 26 4.05 2.40 7.35
C ASP A 26 4.64 1.31 8.26
N ALA A 27 5.39 0.36 7.68
CA ALA A 27 6.08 -0.68 8.46
C ALA A 27 7.07 -0.09 9.48
N THR A 28 7.79 0.97 9.13
CA THR A 28 8.73 1.66 10.04
C THR A 28 7.99 2.21 11.27
N LEU A 29 6.85 2.86 11.05
CA LEU A 29 6.04 3.44 12.13
C LEU A 29 5.46 2.36 13.05
N GLU A 30 4.91 1.29 12.46
CA GLU A 30 4.38 0.14 13.19
C GLU A 30 5.47 -0.55 14.03
N ILE A 31 6.70 -0.66 13.51
CA ILE A 31 7.85 -1.18 14.25
C ILE A 31 8.22 -0.27 15.42
N ILE A 32 8.34 1.04 15.20
CA ILE A 32 8.69 2.00 16.25
C ILE A 32 7.66 1.94 17.39
N LEU A 33 6.37 1.93 17.05
CA LEU A 33 5.29 1.81 18.03
C LEU A 33 5.34 0.48 18.77
N GLY A 34 5.53 -0.64 18.07
CA GLY A 34 5.67 -1.95 18.70
C GLY A 34 6.88 -2.06 19.61
N GLN A 35 8.04 -1.51 19.23
CA GLN A 35 9.21 -1.50 20.10
C GLN A 35 9.00 -0.61 21.34
N SER A 36 8.33 0.54 21.17
CA SER A 36 7.95 1.42 22.29
C SER A 36 6.98 0.73 23.26
N SER A 37 6.04 -0.07 22.74
CA SER A 37 5.03 -0.76 23.56
C SER A 37 5.62 -1.82 24.49
N LYS A 38 6.81 -2.35 24.20
CA LYS A 38 7.56 -3.23 25.13
C LYS A 38 7.83 -2.57 26.48
N TYR A 39 7.97 -1.24 26.50
CA TYR A 39 8.27 -0.46 27.70
C TYR A 39 7.04 0.27 28.23
N SER A 40 6.21 0.80 27.34
CA SER A 40 5.03 1.60 27.73
C SER A 40 3.79 0.77 28.05
N GLY A 41 3.72 -0.48 27.59
CA GLY A 41 2.53 -1.33 27.65
C GLY A 41 1.38 -0.87 26.72
N ARG A 42 1.60 0.16 25.89
CA ARG A 42 0.57 0.77 25.04
C ARG A 42 0.84 0.55 23.56
N LEU A 43 -0.18 0.08 22.84
CA LEU A 43 -0.19 -0.18 21.39
C LEU A 43 -0.70 1.02 20.57
N ALA A 44 -0.97 2.16 21.20
CA ALA A 44 -1.43 3.36 20.51
C ALA A 44 -0.95 4.61 21.25
N LEU A 45 -0.73 5.68 20.50
CA LEU A 45 -0.36 6.99 21.05
C LEU A 45 -1.60 7.85 21.28
N ASN A 46 -1.48 8.80 22.22
CA ASN A 46 -2.43 9.91 22.26
C ASN A 46 -2.15 10.91 21.12
N LYS A 47 -3.10 11.80 20.84
CA LYS A 47 -3.02 12.73 19.69
C LYS A 47 -1.73 13.56 19.69
N THR A 48 -1.36 14.13 20.83
CA THR A 48 -0.15 14.97 20.96
C THR A 48 1.11 14.16 20.72
N GLN A 49 1.23 12.98 21.34
CA GLN A 49 2.35 12.07 21.14
C GLN A 49 2.45 11.59 19.69
N ALA A 50 1.32 11.31 19.04
CA ALA A 50 1.28 10.91 17.64
C ALA A 50 1.85 11.99 16.73
N SER A 51 1.46 13.26 16.92
CA SER A 51 1.99 14.38 16.13
C SER A 51 3.48 14.57 16.33
N HIS A 52 3.97 14.50 17.58
CA HIS A 52 5.41 14.61 17.86
C HIS A 52 6.20 13.43 17.29
N CYS A 53 5.72 12.20 17.50
CA CYS A 53 6.36 10.99 17.02
C CYS A 53 6.50 10.99 15.49
N LEU A 54 5.45 11.36 14.77
CA LEU A 54 5.50 11.43 13.31
C LEU A 54 6.53 12.48 12.85
N SER A 55 6.50 13.68 13.43
CA SER A 55 7.45 14.75 13.08
C SER A 55 8.91 14.37 13.37
N ASP A 56 9.17 13.66 14.47
CA ASP A 56 10.52 13.20 14.81
C ASP A 56 10.99 12.10 13.85
N VAL A 57 10.12 11.17 13.48
CA VAL A 57 10.43 10.12 12.50
C VAL A 57 10.75 10.71 11.14
N GLU A 58 9.98 11.70 10.68
CA GLU A 58 10.24 12.41 9.41
C GLU A 58 11.63 13.03 9.41
N LYS A 59 11.97 13.84 10.42
CA LYS A 59 13.29 14.47 10.53
C LYS A 59 14.43 13.45 10.54
N ILE A 60 14.24 12.30 11.19
CA ILE A 60 15.22 11.22 11.18
C ILE A 60 15.39 10.66 9.77
N LEU A 61 14.30 10.37 9.07
CA LEU A 61 14.35 9.83 7.71
C LEU A 61 14.95 10.85 6.71
N GLU A 62 14.57 12.12 6.82
CA GLU A 62 15.14 13.24 6.04
C GLU A 62 16.65 13.34 6.24
N SER A 63 17.12 13.28 7.49
CA SER A 63 18.56 13.30 7.81
C SER A 63 19.34 12.14 7.18
N GLN A 64 18.64 11.06 6.82
CA GLN A 64 19.18 9.87 6.17
C GLN A 64 18.95 9.86 4.64
N GLY A 65 18.42 10.95 4.08
CA GLY A 65 18.26 11.16 2.63
C GLY A 65 16.93 10.68 2.06
N ALA A 66 15.94 10.37 2.90
CA ALA A 66 14.57 10.12 2.46
C ALA A 66 13.90 11.42 1.96
N ASN A 67 12.81 11.28 1.20
CA ASN A 67 12.02 12.42 0.74
C ASN A 67 11.32 13.16 1.91
N GLU A 68 11.45 14.48 1.96
CA GLU A 68 10.85 15.38 2.98
C GLU A 68 9.31 15.41 2.94
N GLU A 69 8.69 15.00 1.82
CA GLU A 69 7.24 14.91 1.67
C GLU A 69 6.69 13.47 1.80
N LEU A 70 7.43 12.53 2.40
CA LEU A 70 7.00 11.12 2.50
C LEU A 70 5.60 10.95 3.12
N GLN A 71 5.28 11.68 4.18
CA GLN A 71 3.96 11.66 4.81
C GLN A 71 2.87 12.04 3.81
N LYS A 72 3.08 13.11 3.03
CA LYS A 72 2.14 13.61 2.03
C LYS A 72 2.02 12.65 0.84
N ILE A 73 3.14 12.12 0.35
CA ILE A 73 3.17 11.11 -0.71
C ILE A 73 2.36 9.87 -0.30
N CYS A 74 2.48 9.46 0.96
CA CYS A 74 1.81 8.27 1.48
C CYS A 74 0.46 8.54 2.14
N SER A 75 -0.02 9.79 2.13
CA SER A 75 -1.28 10.21 2.76
C SER A 75 -1.40 9.77 4.22
N PHE A 76 -0.29 9.77 4.95
CA PHE A 76 -0.23 9.31 6.33
C PHE A 76 -0.55 10.46 7.29
N HIS A 77 -1.35 10.21 8.33
CA HIS A 77 -1.73 11.24 9.30
C HIS A 77 -1.39 10.80 10.73
N PRO A 78 -1.16 11.73 11.67
CA PRO A 78 -0.92 11.39 13.08
C PRO A 78 -2.02 10.49 13.66
N GLU A 79 -3.27 10.64 13.22
CA GLU A 79 -4.42 9.82 13.60
C GLU A 79 -4.17 8.34 13.36
N ASN A 80 -3.41 7.97 12.32
CA ASN A 80 -3.04 6.59 12.04
C ASN A 80 -2.24 5.97 13.19
N LEU A 81 -1.44 6.74 13.95
CA LEU A 81 -0.66 6.25 15.11
C LEU A 81 -1.48 6.16 16.40
N THR A 82 -2.71 6.67 16.38
CA THR A 82 -3.61 6.63 17.53
C THR A 82 -4.41 5.33 17.56
N VAL A 83 -5.31 5.24 18.53
CA VAL A 83 -6.26 4.13 18.68
C VAL A 83 -7.35 4.12 17.60
N ALA A 84 -7.62 5.28 16.99
CA ALA A 84 -8.78 5.51 16.13
C ALA A 84 -10.06 4.96 16.79
N SER A 85 -10.71 3.96 16.20
CA SER A 85 -11.94 3.34 16.76
C SER A 85 -11.73 1.98 17.45
N CYS A 86 -10.50 1.45 17.52
CA CYS A 86 -10.25 0.15 18.15
C CYS A 86 -10.36 0.24 19.69
N PRO A 87 -11.10 -0.64 20.38
CA PRO A 87 -11.28 -0.48 21.84
C PRO A 87 -10.06 -0.92 22.66
N VAL A 88 -9.23 -1.81 22.11
CA VAL A 88 -8.08 -2.39 22.82
C VAL A 88 -6.83 -1.63 22.44
N THR A 89 -6.12 -1.13 23.46
CA THR A 89 -4.83 -0.41 23.27
C THR A 89 -3.75 -0.86 24.24
N ASP A 90 -4.09 -1.68 25.21
CA ASP A 90 -3.17 -2.19 26.22
C ASP A 90 -2.68 -3.60 25.83
N VAL A 91 -1.39 -3.86 26.04
CA VAL A 91 -0.76 -5.14 25.68
C VAL A 91 -1.39 -6.30 26.49
N ASP A 92 -1.65 -6.10 27.78
CA ASP A 92 -2.20 -7.17 28.61
C ASP A 92 -3.65 -7.48 28.25
N GLU A 93 -4.44 -6.45 27.93
CA GLU A 93 -5.82 -6.62 27.44
C GLU A 93 -5.85 -7.35 26.09
N PHE A 94 -4.91 -7.01 25.19
CA PHE A 94 -4.77 -7.69 23.91
C PHE A 94 -4.51 -9.19 24.11
N GLU A 95 -3.53 -9.54 24.95
CA GLU A 95 -3.12 -10.94 25.17
C GLU A 95 -4.16 -11.77 25.94
N ARG A 96 -5.05 -11.14 26.71
CA ARG A 96 -6.22 -11.81 27.30
C ARG A 96 -7.33 -12.10 26.27
N THR A 97 -7.41 -11.30 25.22
CA THR A 97 -8.49 -11.36 24.22
C THR A 97 -8.13 -12.22 23.01
N VAL A 98 -6.86 -12.19 22.59
CA VAL A 98 -6.35 -12.83 21.38
C VAL A 98 -5.53 -14.07 21.75
N ASP A 99 -5.62 -15.11 20.92
CA ASP A 99 -4.68 -16.23 21.00
C ASP A 99 -3.33 -15.81 20.40
N SER A 100 -2.53 -15.15 21.25
CA SER A 100 -1.21 -14.63 20.91
C SER A 100 -0.25 -15.71 20.44
N SER A 101 -0.40 -16.94 20.94
CA SER A 101 0.45 -18.07 20.56
C SER A 101 0.21 -18.49 19.12
N ARG A 102 -1.06 -18.62 18.72
CA ARG A 102 -1.45 -18.92 17.34
C ARG A 102 -1.09 -17.79 16.39
N LEU A 103 -1.29 -16.54 16.81
CA LEU A 103 -0.95 -15.36 16.01
C LEU A 103 0.57 -15.31 15.73
N LEU A 104 1.41 -15.53 16.75
CA LEU A 104 2.87 -15.60 16.56
C LEU A 104 3.30 -16.80 15.75
N ALA A 105 2.65 -17.95 15.89
CA ALA A 105 2.95 -19.12 15.05
C ALA A 105 2.65 -18.87 13.57
N ALA A 106 1.56 -18.15 13.26
CA ALA A 106 1.19 -17.79 11.90
C ALA A 106 2.07 -16.67 11.30
N CYS A 107 2.46 -15.69 12.11
CA CYS A 107 3.08 -14.46 11.62
C CYS A 107 4.56 -14.31 11.95
N GLY A 108 5.13 -15.11 12.86
CA GLY A 108 6.50 -14.93 13.36
C GLY A 108 7.58 -15.08 12.28
N ARG A 109 7.26 -15.77 11.18
CA ARG A 109 8.10 -15.82 9.98
C ARG A 109 7.22 -16.01 8.76
N ILE A 110 7.30 -15.07 7.82
CA ILE A 110 6.51 -15.11 6.59
C ILE A 110 7.26 -15.89 5.50
N ASP A 111 6.60 -16.90 4.95
CA ASP A 111 6.91 -17.43 3.62
C ASP A 111 6.16 -16.58 2.58
N PRO A 112 6.86 -15.82 1.71
CA PRO A 112 6.19 -14.91 0.79
C PRO A 112 5.23 -15.59 -0.20
N VAL A 113 5.51 -16.82 -0.61
CA VAL A 113 4.68 -17.54 -1.59
C VAL A 113 3.39 -17.98 -0.92
N ASN A 114 3.50 -18.68 0.20
CA ASN A 114 2.34 -19.19 0.92
C ASN A 114 1.50 -18.03 1.49
N GLU A 115 2.11 -16.95 1.98
CA GLU A 115 1.37 -15.81 2.48
C GLU A 115 0.56 -15.11 1.37
N CYS A 116 1.10 -15.02 0.15
CA CYS A 116 0.38 -14.39 -0.95
C CYS A 116 -0.76 -15.27 -1.49
N CYS A 117 -0.63 -16.60 -1.40
CA CYS A 117 -1.64 -17.56 -1.85
C CYS A 117 -2.70 -17.86 -0.79
N ASP A 118 -2.27 -18.24 0.42
CA ASP A 118 -3.12 -18.79 1.48
C ASP A 118 -3.43 -17.77 2.60
N GLN A 119 -2.69 -16.66 2.64
CA GLN A 119 -2.91 -15.54 3.57
C GLN A 119 -2.94 -15.98 5.05
N VAL A 120 -2.07 -16.93 5.43
CA VAL A 120 -2.08 -17.55 6.77
C VAL A 120 -1.95 -16.51 7.89
N CYS A 121 -0.98 -15.58 7.77
CA CYS A 121 -0.80 -14.52 8.74
C CYS A 121 -1.88 -13.43 8.61
N GLN A 122 -2.21 -12.98 7.39
CA GLN A 122 -3.28 -11.99 7.19
C GLN A 122 -4.64 -12.43 7.74
N ASN A 123 -4.99 -13.71 7.57
CA ASN A 123 -6.21 -14.29 8.14
C ASN A 123 -6.14 -14.31 9.67
N SER A 124 -4.98 -14.66 10.24
CA SER A 124 -4.79 -14.63 11.70
C SER A 124 -4.86 -13.21 12.27
N ILE A 125 -4.32 -12.21 11.55
CA ILE A 125 -4.44 -10.79 11.89
C ILE A 125 -5.90 -10.34 11.82
N LEU A 126 -6.64 -10.71 10.76
CA LEU A 126 -8.04 -10.38 10.60
C LEU A 126 -8.90 -10.97 11.72
N ASP A 127 -8.64 -12.22 12.10
CA ASP A 127 -9.36 -12.89 13.18
C ASP A 127 -9.07 -12.23 14.54
N ALA A 128 -7.81 -11.87 14.81
CA ALA A 128 -7.43 -11.12 16.00
C ALA A 128 -8.10 -9.73 16.02
N ALA A 129 -8.05 -9.00 14.90
CA ALA A 129 -8.67 -7.68 14.76
C ALA A 129 -10.18 -7.73 14.98
N LYS A 130 -10.87 -8.74 14.42
CA LYS A 130 -12.31 -8.97 14.65
C LYS A 130 -12.59 -9.19 16.14
N LYS A 131 -11.83 -10.05 16.81
CA LYS A 131 -12.00 -10.32 18.26
C LYS A 131 -11.88 -9.06 19.09
N ILE A 132 -10.80 -8.29 18.92
CA ILE A 132 -10.62 -7.06 19.70
C ILE A 132 -11.61 -5.96 19.28
N SER A 133 -12.06 -5.91 18.03
CA SER A 133 -13.07 -4.93 17.59
C SER A 133 -14.42 -5.10 18.28
N LEU A 134 -14.76 -6.32 18.69
CA LEU A 134 -16.00 -6.65 19.41
C LEU A 134 -15.91 -6.36 20.91
N ASN A 135 -14.73 -6.04 21.44
CA ASN A 135 -14.57 -5.76 22.85
C ASN A 135 -15.36 -4.48 23.23
N GLY A 136 -16.19 -4.60 24.27
CA GLY A 136 -17.12 -3.53 24.68
C GLY A 136 -18.37 -3.36 23.82
N ILE A 137 -18.58 -4.17 22.76
CA ILE A 137 -19.82 -4.19 21.97
C ILE A 137 -20.76 -5.28 22.52
N SER A 138 -22.02 -4.93 22.80
CA SER A 138 -23.04 -5.93 23.15
C SER A 138 -23.48 -6.71 21.89
N ASN A 139 -23.87 -7.98 22.03
CA ASN A 139 -24.24 -8.90 20.91
C ASN A 139 -25.32 -8.39 19.91
N LYS A 140 -25.88 -7.20 20.11
CA LYS A 140 -26.91 -6.57 19.26
C LYS A 140 -26.41 -5.35 18.46
N GLU A 141 -25.18 -4.90 18.68
CA GLU A 141 -24.64 -3.71 18.01
C GLU A 141 -23.78 -4.08 16.80
N VAL A 142 -23.97 -3.35 15.70
CA VAL A 142 -23.19 -3.51 14.47
C VAL A 142 -21.81 -2.87 14.66
N VAL A 143 -20.76 -3.61 14.32
CA VAL A 143 -19.38 -3.08 14.35
C VAL A 143 -19.29 -1.88 13.40
N PRO A 144 -18.85 -0.69 13.87
CA PRO A 144 -18.68 0.48 13.01
C PRO A 144 -17.79 0.18 11.79
N HIS A 145 -18.16 0.76 10.65
CA HIS A 145 -17.35 0.67 9.43
C HIS A 145 -15.93 1.21 9.70
N GLY A 146 -14.91 0.48 9.24
CA GLY A 146 -13.50 0.83 9.44
C GLY A 146 -12.89 0.39 10.78
N ARG A 147 -13.69 0.00 11.80
CA ARG A 147 -13.17 -0.39 13.11
C ARG A 147 -12.28 -1.63 13.09
N ILE A 148 -12.62 -2.60 12.24
CA ILE A 148 -11.78 -3.79 12.06
C ILE A 148 -10.43 -3.40 11.49
N ASP A 149 -10.38 -2.46 10.55
CA ASP A 149 -9.13 -2.01 9.93
C ASP A 149 -8.26 -1.23 10.93
N ASP A 150 -8.87 -0.35 11.74
CA ASP A 150 -8.17 0.30 12.86
C ASP A 150 -7.57 -0.75 13.83
N CYS A 151 -8.32 -1.81 14.13
CA CYS A 151 -7.84 -2.89 14.97
C CYS A 151 -6.77 -3.76 14.32
N LYS A 152 -6.70 -3.87 12.99
CA LYS A 152 -5.56 -4.54 12.32
C LYS A 152 -4.26 -3.83 12.65
N ASN A 153 -4.24 -2.49 12.65
CA ASN A 153 -3.05 -1.73 13.00
C ASN A 153 -2.60 -2.04 14.44
N ILE A 154 -3.52 -2.12 15.40
CA ILE A 154 -3.20 -2.54 16.78
C ILE A 154 -2.57 -3.94 16.82
N VAL A 155 -3.08 -4.89 16.02
CA VAL A 155 -2.51 -6.23 15.91
C VAL A 155 -1.08 -6.20 15.34
N LEU A 156 -0.82 -5.38 14.32
CA LEU A 156 0.51 -5.21 13.72
C LEU A 156 1.52 -4.63 14.71
N ARG A 157 1.13 -3.63 15.51
CA ARG A 157 1.97 -3.07 16.60
C ARG A 157 2.29 -4.12 17.66
N TRP A 158 1.29 -4.91 18.04
CA TRP A 158 1.49 -5.99 19.01
C TRP A 158 2.46 -7.04 18.46
N LEU A 159 2.32 -7.46 17.19
CA LEU A 159 3.27 -8.35 16.53
C LEU A 159 4.69 -7.76 16.54
N ALA A 160 4.84 -6.49 16.16
CA ALA A 160 6.13 -5.80 16.20
C ALA A 160 6.71 -5.70 17.62
N SER A 161 5.87 -5.65 18.66
CA SER A 161 6.29 -5.66 20.07
C SER A 161 6.77 -7.02 20.58
N ARG A 162 6.49 -8.11 19.86
CA ARG A 162 6.93 -9.47 20.22
C ARG A 162 8.11 -9.95 19.38
N LEU A 163 8.41 -9.26 18.29
CA LEU A 163 9.54 -9.52 17.42
C LEU A 163 10.69 -8.54 17.68
N ASP A 164 11.91 -8.91 17.30
CA ASP A 164 12.98 -7.93 17.12
C ASP A 164 12.71 -7.08 15.87
N ALA A 165 13.33 -5.91 15.77
CA ALA A 165 13.05 -4.95 14.68
C ALA A 165 13.32 -5.54 13.29
N SER A 166 14.31 -6.42 13.14
CA SER A 166 14.63 -7.04 11.85
C SER A 166 13.56 -8.05 11.45
N SER A 167 13.18 -8.92 12.38
CA SER A 167 12.10 -9.90 12.15
C SER A 167 10.77 -9.21 11.89
N ALA A 168 10.41 -8.18 12.66
CA ALA A 168 9.21 -7.38 12.44
C ALA A 168 9.18 -6.76 11.04
N ASN A 169 10.30 -6.19 10.59
CA ASN A 169 10.42 -5.66 9.24
C ASN A 169 10.21 -6.75 8.18
N GLY A 170 10.80 -7.92 8.37
CA GLY A 170 10.60 -9.07 7.47
C GLY A 170 9.13 -9.49 7.35
N VAL A 171 8.42 -9.53 8.48
CA VAL A 171 6.99 -9.88 8.54
C VAL A 171 6.13 -8.81 7.86
N LEU A 172 6.24 -7.55 8.25
CA LEU A 172 5.42 -6.46 7.70
C LEU A 172 5.67 -6.28 6.20
N ARG A 173 6.92 -6.41 5.75
CA ARG A 173 7.26 -6.39 4.32
C ARG A 173 6.68 -7.60 3.58
N GLY A 174 6.70 -8.79 4.18
CA GLY A 174 6.08 -9.98 3.61
C GLY A 174 4.58 -9.78 3.37
N LEU A 175 3.88 -9.22 4.37
CA LEU A 175 2.45 -8.93 4.30
C LEU A 175 2.14 -7.87 3.23
N SER A 176 2.90 -6.77 3.21
CA SER A 176 2.64 -5.67 2.27
C SER A 176 2.91 -6.07 0.82
N ASN A 177 3.97 -6.84 0.55
CA ASN A 177 4.29 -7.33 -0.79
C ASN A 177 3.16 -8.15 -1.42
N CYS A 178 2.42 -8.91 -0.61
CA CYS A 178 1.27 -9.68 -1.09
C CYS A 178 0.07 -8.80 -1.49
N ASN A 179 -0.02 -7.58 -0.96
CA ASN A 179 -1.11 -6.66 -1.24
C ASN A 179 -0.79 -5.64 -2.34
N VAL A 180 0.48 -5.22 -2.46
CA VAL A 180 0.96 -4.30 -3.50
C VAL A 180 0.58 -4.78 -4.90
N ASN A 181 0.64 -6.10 -5.14
CA ASN A 181 0.39 -6.67 -6.47
C ASN A 181 -1.10 -6.91 -6.84
N LYS A 182 -2.05 -6.65 -5.93
CA LYS A 182 -3.47 -7.00 -6.14
C LYS A 182 -4.30 -5.91 -6.81
N VAL A 183 -3.79 -4.68 -6.90
CA VAL A 183 -4.54 -3.52 -7.41
C VAL A 183 -3.75 -2.78 -8.49
N CYS A 184 -4.45 -2.05 -9.36
CA CYS A 184 -3.84 -1.04 -10.22
C CYS A 184 -3.69 0.26 -9.44
N PRO A 185 -2.47 0.78 -9.22
CA PRO A 185 -2.27 2.02 -8.47
C PRO A 185 -2.36 3.28 -9.34
N LEU A 186 -2.52 3.15 -10.66
CA LEU A 186 -2.58 4.30 -11.58
C LEU A 186 -3.93 5.03 -11.49
N LEU A 187 -3.84 6.36 -11.50
CA LEU A 187 -4.99 7.24 -11.67
C LEU A 187 -5.27 7.42 -13.16
N PHE A 188 -6.41 6.94 -13.62
CA PHE A 188 -6.81 7.06 -15.02
C PHE A 188 -7.32 8.48 -15.32
N PRO A 189 -6.61 9.28 -16.15
CA PRO A 189 -7.07 10.61 -16.53
C PRO A 189 -8.29 10.54 -17.47
N ASN A 190 -8.84 11.71 -17.81
CA ASN A 190 -10.01 11.80 -18.68
C ASN A 190 -9.72 11.23 -20.08
N MET A 191 -10.60 10.35 -20.56
CA MET A 191 -10.49 9.65 -21.84
C MET A 191 -11.20 10.36 -23.01
N THR A 192 -11.73 11.58 -22.85
CA THR A 192 -12.51 12.27 -23.90
C THR A 192 -11.81 12.26 -25.27
N ASN A 193 -10.51 12.54 -25.33
CA ASN A 193 -9.77 12.57 -26.59
C ASN A 193 -9.62 11.17 -27.21
N VAL A 194 -9.39 10.15 -26.39
CA VAL A 194 -9.33 8.76 -26.83
C VAL A 194 -10.68 8.33 -27.40
N VAL A 195 -11.76 8.60 -26.67
CA VAL A 195 -13.12 8.24 -27.09
C VAL A 195 -13.50 8.95 -28.39
N LYS A 196 -13.12 10.22 -28.55
CA LYS A 196 -13.37 10.99 -29.76
C LYS A 196 -12.69 10.39 -31.00
N GLU A 197 -11.42 10.00 -30.88
CA GLU A 197 -10.62 9.55 -32.02
C GLU A 197 -10.74 8.03 -32.27
N CYS A 198 -11.09 7.23 -31.25
CA CYS A 198 -11.12 5.77 -31.31
C CYS A 198 -12.51 5.13 -31.11
N GLY A 199 -13.55 5.91 -30.78
CA GLY A 199 -14.88 5.38 -30.45
C GLY A 199 -15.68 4.90 -31.68
N ASN A 200 -16.54 3.90 -31.49
CA ASN A 200 -17.47 3.29 -32.46
C ASN A 200 -16.87 2.78 -33.78
N VAL A 201 -16.40 3.68 -34.65
CA VAL A 201 -15.75 3.37 -35.92
C VAL A 201 -14.52 4.26 -36.02
N ILE A 202 -13.34 3.65 -36.04
CA ILE A 202 -12.08 4.39 -36.16
C ILE A 202 -12.05 5.03 -37.55
N SER A 203 -12.16 6.35 -37.60
CA SER A 203 -12.09 7.12 -38.85
C SER A 203 -10.67 7.24 -39.40
N ASN A 204 -9.67 7.25 -38.49
CA ASN A 204 -8.26 7.30 -38.82
C ASN A 204 -7.42 6.65 -37.70
N GLN A 205 -6.79 5.51 -38.00
CA GLN A 205 -5.97 4.77 -37.04
C GLN A 205 -4.83 5.62 -36.44
N THR A 206 -4.21 6.48 -37.24
CA THR A 206 -3.09 7.31 -36.79
C THR A 206 -3.53 8.32 -35.72
N PHE A 207 -4.69 8.95 -35.87
CA PHE A 207 -5.21 9.87 -34.86
C PHE A 207 -5.62 9.14 -33.58
N CYS A 208 -6.25 7.98 -33.72
CA CYS A 208 -6.57 7.13 -32.57
C CYS A 208 -5.31 6.73 -31.79
N CYS A 209 -4.28 6.21 -32.47
CA CYS A 209 -3.06 5.78 -31.79
C CYS A 209 -2.26 6.94 -31.19
N LYS A 210 -2.26 8.11 -31.83
CA LYS A 210 -1.65 9.33 -31.25
C LYS A 210 -2.38 9.81 -29.99
N ALA A 211 -3.71 9.73 -29.97
CA ALA A 211 -4.50 10.04 -28.79
C ALA A 211 -4.19 9.05 -27.65
N MET A 212 -4.04 7.77 -27.99
CA MET A 212 -3.65 6.73 -27.04
C MET A 212 -2.22 6.88 -26.52
N GLU A 213 -1.23 7.16 -27.36
CA GLU A 213 0.15 7.43 -26.91
C GLU A 213 0.20 8.60 -25.91
N SER A 214 -0.53 9.68 -26.20
CA SER A 214 -0.64 10.83 -25.27
C SER A 214 -1.30 10.43 -23.94
N TYR A 215 -2.33 9.57 -24.00
CA TYR A 215 -2.98 9.05 -22.81
C TYR A 215 -2.05 8.15 -21.98
N MET A 216 -1.35 7.22 -22.65
CA MET A 216 -0.38 6.32 -22.01
C MET A 216 0.79 7.09 -21.41
N SER A 217 1.27 8.15 -22.07
CA SER A 217 2.34 9.01 -21.53
C SER A 217 1.98 9.63 -20.18
N GLN A 218 0.71 10.03 -19.99
CA GLN A 218 0.22 10.54 -18.71
C GLN A 218 0.11 9.46 -17.63
N LEU A 219 -0.13 8.20 -18.02
CA LEU A 219 -0.13 7.06 -17.10
C LEU A 219 1.29 6.69 -16.68
N GLN A 220 2.22 6.59 -17.64
CA GLN A 220 3.62 6.22 -17.42
C GLN A 220 4.29 7.12 -16.40
N GLN A 221 4.01 8.42 -16.44
CA GLN A 221 4.63 9.42 -15.56
C GLN A 221 4.19 9.33 -14.10
N GLN A 222 3.26 8.44 -13.74
CA GLN A 222 2.73 8.40 -12.36
C GLN A 222 3.57 7.53 -11.43
N SER A 223 3.92 6.29 -11.84
CA SER A 223 4.49 5.33 -10.89
C SER A 223 5.26 4.18 -11.57
N PHE A 224 6.23 3.63 -10.83
CA PHE A 224 6.79 2.32 -11.09
C PHE A 224 5.77 1.24 -10.74
N LEU A 225 5.56 0.30 -11.67
CA LEU A 225 4.65 -0.82 -11.48
C LEU A 225 5.43 -2.12 -11.52
N THR A 226 4.98 -3.11 -10.75
CA THR A 226 5.35 -4.50 -11.02
C THR A 226 4.63 -5.01 -12.27
N ASN A 227 5.11 -6.10 -12.87
CA ASN A 227 4.44 -6.73 -14.01
C ASN A 227 2.98 -7.09 -13.72
N LEU A 228 2.69 -7.53 -12.49
CA LEU A 228 1.35 -7.91 -12.08
C LEU A 228 0.44 -6.68 -11.88
N GLN A 229 0.97 -5.59 -11.33
CA GLN A 229 0.24 -4.32 -11.27
C GLN A 229 -0.04 -3.74 -12.67
N ALA A 230 0.94 -3.81 -13.58
CA ALA A 230 0.76 -3.39 -14.96
C ALA A 230 -0.35 -4.19 -15.65
N LEU A 231 -0.42 -5.51 -15.40
CA LEU A 231 -1.51 -6.36 -15.90
C LEU A 231 -2.88 -5.92 -15.36
N ASN A 232 -2.97 -5.67 -14.05
CA ASN A 232 -4.20 -5.17 -13.42
C ASN A 232 -4.61 -3.79 -13.99
N CYS A 233 -3.63 -2.92 -14.27
CA CYS A 233 -3.87 -1.63 -14.88
C CYS A 233 -4.33 -1.73 -16.33
N ALA A 234 -3.74 -2.62 -17.12
CA ALA A 234 -4.19 -2.90 -18.48
C ALA A 234 -5.62 -3.43 -18.51
N ALA A 235 -5.96 -4.37 -17.61
CA ALA A 235 -7.32 -4.87 -17.49
C ALA A 235 -8.32 -3.75 -17.11
N SER A 236 -7.94 -2.89 -16.16
CA SER A 236 -8.77 -1.76 -15.71
C SER A 236 -8.98 -0.72 -16.82
N LEU A 237 -7.93 -0.39 -17.57
CA LEU A 237 -8.01 0.51 -18.72
C LEU A 237 -8.90 -0.10 -19.81
N GLY A 238 -8.73 -1.38 -20.12
CA GLY A 238 -9.53 -2.08 -21.13
C GLY A 238 -11.03 -2.02 -20.80
N MET A 239 -11.39 -2.27 -19.55
CA MET A 239 -12.78 -2.18 -19.09
C MET A 239 -13.34 -0.75 -19.20
N ARG A 240 -12.53 0.27 -18.90
CA ARG A 240 -12.94 1.68 -19.03
C ARG A 240 -13.13 2.09 -20.48
N LEU A 241 -12.23 1.69 -21.38
CA LEU A 241 -12.33 1.92 -22.82
C LEU A 241 -13.62 1.29 -23.38
N GLN A 242 -13.89 0.03 -23.03
CA GLN A 242 -15.13 -0.66 -23.44
C GLN A 242 -16.39 0.08 -22.95
N LYS A 243 -16.41 0.50 -21.69
CA LYS A 243 -17.52 1.30 -21.13
C LYS A 243 -17.69 2.66 -21.82
N ALA A 244 -16.63 3.18 -22.43
CA ALA A 244 -16.63 4.43 -23.17
C ALA A 244 -16.88 4.25 -24.68
N ASN A 245 -17.42 3.09 -25.11
CA ASN A 245 -17.74 2.75 -26.51
C ASN A 245 -16.52 2.68 -27.45
N VAL A 246 -15.36 2.34 -26.90
CA VAL A 246 -14.21 1.93 -27.69
C VAL A 246 -14.26 0.40 -27.83
N SER A 247 -14.68 -0.07 -29.01
CA SER A 247 -14.93 -1.49 -29.30
C SER A 247 -13.72 -2.21 -29.91
N TYR A 248 -12.79 -1.48 -30.51
CA TYR A 248 -11.57 -2.04 -31.11
C TYR A 248 -10.57 -2.44 -30.05
N ASP A 249 -9.81 -3.50 -30.33
CA ASP A 249 -8.63 -3.85 -29.54
C ASP A 249 -7.50 -2.83 -29.81
N ILE A 250 -7.57 -1.71 -29.09
CA ILE A 250 -6.58 -0.64 -29.16
C ILE A 250 -5.18 -1.13 -28.76
N TYR A 251 -5.09 -2.11 -27.86
CA TYR A 251 -3.79 -2.63 -27.43
C TYR A 251 -3.02 -3.20 -28.61
N THR A 252 -3.69 -4.06 -29.38
CA THR A 252 -3.11 -4.62 -30.61
C THR A 252 -2.93 -3.56 -31.69
N LEU A 253 -3.93 -2.68 -31.88
CA LEU A 253 -3.94 -1.68 -32.96
C LEU A 253 -2.80 -0.64 -32.84
N CYS A 254 -2.50 -0.22 -31.61
CA CYS A 254 -1.55 0.83 -31.31
C CYS A 254 -0.28 0.31 -30.62
N HIS A 255 -0.08 -1.01 -30.62
CA HIS A 255 1.10 -1.69 -30.05
C HIS A 255 1.37 -1.34 -28.58
N ILE A 256 0.32 -1.22 -27.78
CA ILE A 256 0.43 -0.92 -26.35
C ILE A 256 0.70 -2.22 -25.59
N ASN A 257 1.83 -2.25 -24.90
CA ASN A 257 2.33 -3.38 -24.12
C ASN A 257 2.27 -3.09 -22.61
N LEU A 258 2.50 -4.11 -21.79
CA LEU A 258 2.52 -3.97 -20.33
C LEU A 258 3.58 -2.96 -19.84
N GLN A 259 4.70 -2.85 -20.55
CA GLN A 259 5.77 -1.91 -20.21
C GLN A 259 5.30 -0.45 -20.34
N ASP A 260 4.31 -0.19 -21.18
CA ASP A 260 3.78 1.15 -21.41
C ASP A 260 2.93 1.67 -20.24
N PHE A 261 2.68 0.86 -19.22
CA PHE A 261 1.99 1.31 -18.00
C PHE A 261 2.96 1.78 -16.90
N SER A 262 4.27 1.68 -17.12
CA SER A 262 5.27 2.05 -16.12
C SER A 262 6.38 2.93 -16.69
N VAL A 263 6.95 3.80 -15.84
CA VAL A 263 8.16 4.58 -16.13
C VAL A 263 9.30 3.72 -16.72
N GLN A 264 9.36 2.43 -16.39
CA GLN A 264 10.37 1.49 -16.91
C GLN A 264 10.42 1.45 -18.45
N GLY A 265 9.28 1.66 -19.14
CA GLY A 265 9.24 1.73 -20.60
C GLY A 265 9.99 2.92 -21.18
N GLN A 266 10.08 4.05 -20.47
CA GLN A 266 10.76 5.27 -20.94
C GLN A 266 12.28 5.25 -20.75
N LEU A 267 12.78 4.55 -19.71
CA LEU A 267 14.22 4.45 -19.44
C LEU A 267 14.98 3.69 -20.54
N TYR A 268 14.30 2.81 -21.31
CA TYR A 268 14.89 2.19 -22.49
C TYR A 268 15.08 3.15 -23.68
N TYR A 269 14.44 4.33 -23.65
CA TYR A 269 14.48 5.32 -24.72
C TYR A 269 15.16 6.64 -24.34
N MET A 270 15.68 6.76 -23.12
CA MET A 270 16.48 7.94 -22.74
C MET A 270 17.93 7.76 -23.21
N PRO A 271 18.46 8.65 -24.07
CA PRO A 271 19.90 8.72 -24.25
C PRO A 271 20.53 9.11 -22.91
N LEU A 272 21.48 8.29 -22.46
CA LEU A 272 22.40 8.65 -21.39
C LEU A 272 23.19 9.87 -21.86
N ASN A 273 22.83 11.05 -21.37
CA ASN A 273 23.67 12.24 -21.44
C ASN A 273 24.50 12.35 -20.15
#